data_AF-X0VKC1-F1
#
_entry.id   AF-X0VKC1-F1
#
_cell.length_a   1.000
_cell.length_b   1.000
_cell.length_c   1.000
_cell.angle_alpha   90.00
_cell.angle_beta   90.00
_cell.angle_gamma   90.00
#
_symmetry.space_group_name_H-M   'P 1'
#
loop_
_entity.id
_entity.type
_entity.pdbx_description
1 polymer ?
#
loop_
_entity_poly.entity_id
_entity_poly.type
_entity_poly.pdbx_seq_one_letter_code
_entity_poly.pdbx_strand_id
1 'polypeptide(L)' 'RTSLGLHSGDKLEFVITETGKALLIPVTKKVDEVFGILHRPGRKPASIEEMDAAIKQKMREAFK' A
#
# COMPACT_ATOMS: atom_id res chain seq x y z
N ARG A 1 1.89 3.42 26.77
CA ARG A 1 2.87 2.63 25.98
C ARG A 1 2.19 1.48 25.23
N THR A 2 1.31 0.70 25.86
CA THR A 2 0.60 -0.44 25.24
C THR A 2 -0.51 -0.07 24.24
N SER A 3 -1.06 1.13 24.31
CA SER A 3 -2.22 1.56 23.48
C SER A 3 -1.90 1.86 22.01
N LEU A 4 -0.63 1.96 21.64
CA LEU A 4 -0.20 2.23 20.25
C LEU A 4 0.34 0.98 19.53
N GLY A 5 0.44 -0.17 20.23
CA GLY A 5 0.90 -1.43 19.62
C GLY A 5 2.31 -1.41 19.04
N LEU A 6 3.16 -0.46 19.45
CA LEU A 6 4.49 -0.27 18.87
C LEU A 6 5.50 -1.27 19.44
N HIS A 7 6.17 -1.98 18.55
CA HIS A 7 7.27 -2.90 18.81
C HIS A 7 8.60 -2.28 18.38
N SER A 8 9.69 -2.70 19.02
CA SER A 8 11.04 -2.30 18.62
C SER A 8 11.30 -2.70 17.16
N GLY A 9 11.59 -1.73 16.31
CA GLY A 9 11.77 -1.94 14.86
C GLY A 9 10.61 -1.45 13.99
N ASP A 10 9.50 -1.00 14.59
CA ASP A 10 8.39 -0.44 13.83
C ASP A 10 8.78 0.89 13.17
N LYS A 11 8.51 0.99 11.87
CA LYS A 11 8.64 2.25 11.12
C LYS A 11 7.46 3.16 11.48
N LEU A 12 7.74 4.40 11.82
CA LEU A 12 6.75 5.41 12.18
C LEU A 12 6.78 6.53 11.13
N GLU A 13 5.60 7.07 10.81
CA GLU A 13 5.44 8.27 10.00
C GLU A 13 4.99 9.42 10.90
N PHE A 14 5.63 10.58 10.73
CA PHE A 14 5.32 11.80 11.45
C PHE A 14 4.58 12.75 10.52
N VAL A 15 3.30 13.00 10.81
CA VAL A 15 2.49 13.97 10.07
C VAL A 15 2.31 15.21 10.93
N ILE A 16 2.87 16.34 10.50
CA ILE A 16 2.65 17.63 11.18
C ILE A 16 1.32 18.20 10.69
N THR A 17 0.35 18.31 11.60
CA THR A 17 -0.94 18.94 11.31
C THR A 17 -0.79 20.46 11.30
N GLU A 18 -1.67 21.15 10.58
CA GLU A 18 -1.67 22.62 10.45
C GLU A 18 -1.77 23.35 11.80
N THR A 19 -2.22 22.66 12.84
CA THR A 19 -2.30 23.15 14.22
C THR A 19 -0.98 23.03 15.01
N GLY A 20 0.12 22.63 14.37
CA GLY A 20 1.43 22.43 15.00
C GLY A 20 1.54 21.15 15.85
N LYS A 21 0.54 20.26 15.77
CA LYS A 21 0.57 18.96 16.46
C LYS A 21 1.14 17.89 15.53
N ALA A 22 2.07 17.08 16.02
CA ALA A 22 2.60 15.93 15.30
C ALA A 22 1.76 14.67 15.59
N LEU A 23 1.22 14.06 14.54
CA LEU A 23 0.57 12.75 14.60
C LEU A 23 1.60 11.66 14.28
N LEU A 24 1.73 10.68 15.18
CA LEU A 24 2.55 9.50 14.95
C LEU A 24 1.65 8.36 14.44
N ILE A 25 1.90 7.90 13.22
CA ILE A 25 1.18 6.78 12.61
C ILE A 25 2.15 5.60 12.46
N PRO A 26 1.81 4.39 12.97
CA PRO A 26 2.57 3.20 12.67
C PRO A 26 2.50 2.89 11.17
N VAL A 27 3.65 2.75 10.52
CA VAL A 27 3.75 2.37 9.10
C VAL A 27 3.75 0.86 8.93
N THR A 28 4.02 0.12 10.01
CA THR A 28 4.01 -1.34 10.01
C THR A 28 2.59 -1.87 10.07
N LYS A 29 2.06 -2.26 8.91
CA LYS A 29 0.86 -3.09 8.79
C LYS A 29 1.26 -4.56 8.81
N LYS A 30 0.44 -5.40 9.44
CA LYS A 30 0.67 -6.85 9.45
C LYS A 30 0.53 -7.39 8.02
N VAL A 31 1.38 -8.35 7.65
CA VAL A 31 1.32 -9.01 6.33
C VAL A 31 -0.04 -9.65 6.07
N ASP A 32 -0.70 -10.14 7.11
CA ASP A 32 -2.05 -10.70 7.06
C ASP A 32 -3.10 -9.69 6.59
N GLU A 33 -2.91 -8.39 6.85
CA GLU A 33 -3.82 -7.32 6.41
C GLU A 33 -3.71 -7.04 4.90
N VAL A 34 -2.62 -7.47 4.26
CA VAL A 34 -2.37 -7.26 2.83
C VAL A 34 -2.80 -8.49 2.01
N PHE A 35 -2.92 -9.65 2.66
CA PHE A 35 -3.29 -10.88 1.98
C PHE A 35 -4.68 -10.76 1.34
N GLY A 36 -4.75 -10.97 0.03
CA GLY A 36 -6.01 -10.89 -0.71
C GLY A 36 -6.58 -9.49 -0.89
N ILE A 37 -5.89 -8.41 -0.50
CA ILE A 37 -6.41 -7.03 -0.62
C ILE A 37 -6.74 -6.61 -2.06
N LEU A 38 -6.07 -7.24 -3.05
CA LEU A 38 -6.31 -7.01 -4.48
C LEU A 38 -7.32 -7.99 -5.10
N HIS A 39 -7.87 -8.93 -4.31
CA HIS A 39 -8.88 -9.87 -4.76
C HIS A 39 -10.22 -9.15 -4.99
N ARG A 40 -10.88 -9.45 -6.12
CA ARG A 40 -12.21 -8.93 -6.46
C ARG A 40 -13.09 -10.09 -6.93
N PRO A 41 -14.30 -10.28 -6.38
CA PRO A 41 -15.21 -11.33 -6.82
C PRO A 41 -15.46 -11.27 -8.33
N GLY A 42 -15.41 -12.41 -9.01
CA GLY A 42 -15.63 -12.51 -10.46
C GLY A 42 -14.49 -12.00 -11.35
N ARG A 43 -13.34 -11.61 -10.77
CA ARG A 43 -12.17 -11.24 -11.56
C ARG A 43 -11.61 -12.45 -12.27
N LYS A 44 -11.55 -12.40 -13.61
CA LYS A 44 -10.92 -13.43 -14.41
C LYS A 44 -9.40 -13.44 -14.17
N PRO A 45 -8.75 -14.62 -14.12
CA PRO A 45 -7.31 -14.71 -14.15
C PRO A 45 -6.76 -14.01 -15.40
N ALA A 46 -5.68 -13.25 -15.24
CA ALA A 46 -4.94 -12.72 -16.38
C ALA A 46 -3.82 -13.69 -16.76
N SER A 47 -3.59 -13.86 -18.04
CA SER A 47 -2.38 -14.48 -18.59
C SER A 47 -1.17 -13.55 -18.45
N ILE A 48 0.03 -14.11 -18.56
CA ILE A 48 1.28 -13.33 -18.50
C ILE A 48 1.32 -12.35 -19.69
N GLU A 49 0.86 -12.79 -20.85
CA GLU A 49 0.81 -11.99 -22.08
C GLU A 49 -0.11 -10.77 -21.92
N GLU A 50 -1.28 -10.95 -21.29
CA GLU A 50 -2.21 -9.84 -20.98
C GLU A 50 -1.59 -8.86 -19.98
N MET A 51 -0.85 -9.36 -18.98
CA MET A 51 -0.16 -8.51 -18.01
C MET A 51 0.91 -7.65 -18.71
N ASP A 52 1.75 -8.26 -19.54
CA ASP A 52 2.82 -7.57 -20.27
C ASP A 52 2.27 -6.53 -21.24
N ALA A 53 1.19 -6.86 -21.94
CA ALA A 53 0.51 -5.93 -22.83
C ALA A 53 -0.03 -4.71 -22.08
N ALA A 54 -0.69 -4.93 -20.94
CA ALA A 54 -1.25 -3.87 -20.11
C ALA A 54 -0.16 -2.94 -19.56
N ILE A 55 0.98 -3.49 -19.10
CA ILE A 55 2.13 -2.71 -18.61
C ILE A 55 2.70 -1.84 -19.74
N LYS A 56 2.97 -2.43 -20.92
CA LYS A 56 3.49 -1.70 -22.08
C LYS A 56 2.56 -0.56 -22.51
N GLN A 57 1.26 -0.81 -22.52
CA GLN A 57 0.26 0.20 -22.84
C GLN A 57 0.29 1.35 -21.82
N LYS A 58 0.30 1.02 -20.52
CA LYS A 58 0.35 2.04 -19.46
C LYS A 58 1.60 2.91 -19.53
N MET A 59 2.75 2.31 -19.81
CA MET A 59 4.00 3.05 -19.99
C MET A 59 3.92 4.00 -21.19
N ARG A 60 3.37 3.55 -22.33
CA ARG A 60 3.20 4.40 -23.51
C ARG A 60 2.28 5.59 -23.25
N GLU A 61 1.23 5.42 -22.45
CA GLU A 61 0.31 6.50 -22.08
C GLU A 61 0.92 7.49 -21.08
N ALA A 62 1.67 6.98 -20.10
CA ALA A 62 2.25 7.82 -19.05
C ALA A 62 3.43 8.68 -19.51
N PHE A 63 4.11 8.27 -20.58
CA PHE A 63 5.29 8.95 -21.13
C PHE A 63 5.07 9.48 -22.56
N LYS A 64 3.81 9.77 -22.91
CA LYS A 64 3.43 10.46 -24.15
C LYS A 64 3.39 11.96 -23.94
#